data_AF-A0A1E3AH09-F1
#
_entry.id   AF-A0A1E3AH09-F1
#
_cell.length_a   1.000
_cell.length_b   1.000
_cell.length_c   1.000
_cell.angle_alpha   90.00
_cell.angle_beta   90.00
_cell.angle_gamma   90.00
#
_symmetry.space_group_name_H-M   'P 1'
#
loop_
_entity.id
_entity.type
_entity.pdbx_description
1 polymer ?
#
loop_
_entity_poly.entity_id
_entity_poly.type
_entity_poly.pdbx_seq_one_letter_code
_entity_poly.pdbx_strand_id
1 'polypeptide(L)'
;MSKKRWIAAAAIMSMVLTVPIGCQGTSAGSENPSAGSKDSSQEDLVVPKNQESTVPAQTAKGGNIAEQVQAPDAFELQFSDESGKIEVEVKARVVVPEAEGFRLKTVTSRIFTQEDYDAVNRVLLQGGKLWDRVVDENDPAHGFTKSEIEERIKILKEEKESGESYVDQYGDGKDYDKKIAEFEAMLEAAPETARIKEIEPKVRFDSKAEENGDPDNNMLMGYVTMDGKDYFTVLDNNISPAWRWISFSSEYSENGGNYMPVGLEGSNAAQLKTSPADIEQKASSAVEEMGLTDFQPCGGEYFASYTEEKGRMVPVDYSYGVHFTRVIDGIPVTYTNNDGTTRVNM
;
A
#
# COMPACT_ATOMS: atom_id res chain seq x y z
N MET A 1 17.76 -27.32 -18.11
CA MET A 1 17.10 -26.40 -19.04
C MET A 1 16.11 -25.57 -18.25
N SER A 2 16.57 -24.41 -17.77
CA SER A 2 15.78 -23.49 -16.96
C SER A 2 14.90 -22.67 -17.89
N LYS A 3 13.57 -22.77 -17.73
CA LYS A 3 12.61 -21.92 -18.41
C LYS A 3 12.64 -20.56 -17.73
N LYS A 4 13.35 -19.60 -18.32
CA LYS A 4 13.21 -18.18 -17.98
C LYS A 4 11.80 -17.76 -18.41
N ARG A 5 10.89 -17.59 -17.45
CA ARG A 5 9.59 -16.94 -17.67
C ARG A 5 9.88 -15.46 -17.86
N TRP A 6 9.74 -14.97 -19.09
CA TRP A 6 9.76 -13.53 -19.36
C TRP A 6 8.35 -13.02 -19.05
N ILE A 7 8.20 -12.35 -17.92
CA ILE A 7 7.01 -11.55 -17.62
C ILE A 7 7.06 -10.38 -18.61
N ALA A 8 6.23 -10.43 -19.65
CA ALA A 8 5.95 -9.26 -20.46
C ALA A 8 5.18 -8.27 -19.58
N ALA A 9 5.94 -7.39 -18.93
CA ALA A 9 5.44 -6.30 -18.13
C ALA A 9 4.66 -5.32 -19.02
N ALA A 10 3.35 -5.55 -19.14
CA ALA A 10 2.38 -4.54 -19.50
C ALA A 10 1.58 -4.18 -18.23
N ALA A 11 2.31 -3.69 -17.23
CA ALA A 11 1.78 -2.95 -16.11
C ALA A 11 2.91 -2.00 -15.69
N ILE A 12 2.77 -0.72 -16.03
CA ILE A 12 3.53 0.33 -15.36
C ILE A 12 2.94 0.40 -13.95
N MET A 13 3.40 -0.50 -13.10
CA MET A 13 3.03 -0.59 -11.70
C MET A 13 4.00 0.35 -10.97
N SER A 14 3.67 1.64 -10.96
CA SER A 14 4.23 2.56 -9.98
C SER A 14 3.62 2.17 -8.64
N MET A 15 4.25 1.21 -7.97
CA MET A 15 3.97 0.91 -6.57
C MET A 15 4.26 2.20 -5.79
N VAL A 16 3.21 2.98 -5.49
CA VAL A 16 3.35 4.24 -4.75
C VAL A 16 3.79 3.86 -3.34
N LEU A 17 5.09 4.02 -3.11
CA LEU A 17 5.69 4.05 -1.79
C LEU A 17 5.15 5.29 -1.07
N THR A 18 3.97 5.18 -0.46
CA THR A 18 3.60 6.11 0.61
C THR A 18 4.54 5.82 1.77
N VAL A 19 5.60 6.61 1.89
CA VAL A 19 6.47 6.62 3.06
C VAL A 19 5.63 7.20 4.20
N PRO A 20 5.20 6.43 5.22
CA PRO A 20 4.79 7.06 6.45
C PRO A 20 6.01 7.80 6.99
N ILE A 21 5.88 9.11 7.18
CA ILE A 21 6.87 9.95 7.86
C ILE A 21 6.93 9.46 9.32
N GLY A 22 7.73 8.41 9.54
CA GLY A 22 8.20 7.98 10.84
C GLY A 22 9.61 8.51 11.03
N CYS A 23 9.81 9.34 12.06
CA CYS A 23 11.12 9.88 12.43
C CYS A 23 12.20 8.79 12.48
N GLN A 24 13.29 8.99 11.72
CA GLN A 24 14.46 8.13 11.72
C GLN A 24 15.21 8.21 13.06
N GLY A 25 15.52 7.05 13.62
CA GLY A 25 16.49 6.89 14.70
C GLY A 25 17.37 5.68 14.40
N THR A 26 18.62 5.96 14.03
CA THR A 26 19.67 4.99 13.71
C THR A 26 20.17 4.25 14.95
N SER A 27 20.26 2.93 14.93
CA SER A 27 21.37 2.20 15.57
C SER A 27 21.41 0.72 15.17
N ALA A 28 22.64 0.23 14.98
CA ALA A 28 23.01 -1.08 14.49
C ALA A 28 23.00 -2.20 15.56
N GLY A 29 22.87 -3.46 15.10
CA GLY A 29 23.60 -4.60 15.66
C GLY A 29 22.78 -5.84 16.09
N SER A 30 22.89 -6.89 15.26
CA SER A 30 23.05 -8.33 15.57
C SER A 30 22.16 -9.03 16.61
N GLU A 31 21.40 -10.07 16.21
CA GLU A 31 21.75 -11.52 16.29
C GLU A 31 20.48 -12.42 16.39
N ASN A 32 20.43 -13.47 15.56
CA ASN A 32 19.36 -14.49 15.47
C ASN A 32 19.27 -15.39 16.72
N PRO A 33 18.09 -15.98 17.06
CA PRO A 33 17.89 -17.39 16.69
C PRO A 33 16.44 -17.88 16.43
N SER A 34 16.30 -18.63 15.32
CA SER A 34 15.66 -19.96 15.14
C SER A 34 14.31 -20.34 15.83
N ALA A 35 13.29 -20.43 14.98
CA ALA A 35 12.36 -21.55 14.71
C ALA A 35 11.53 -22.23 15.84
N GLY A 36 10.21 -22.22 15.62
CA GLY A 36 9.24 -23.18 16.18
C GLY A 36 7.87 -23.05 15.52
N SER A 37 7.55 -23.94 14.58
CA SER A 37 6.24 -24.07 13.92
C SER A 37 5.26 -24.86 14.79
N LYS A 38 4.00 -24.42 14.87
CA LYS A 38 2.81 -25.28 14.96
C LYS A 38 1.49 -24.50 14.73
N ASP A 39 0.79 -24.98 13.70
CA ASP A 39 -0.65 -25.22 13.56
C ASP A 39 -1.70 -24.13 13.75
N SER A 40 -2.60 -24.13 12.77
CA SER A 40 -3.79 -23.30 12.64
C SER A 40 -4.84 -23.68 13.68
N SER A 41 -5.15 -22.72 14.55
CA SER A 41 -6.47 -22.55 15.13
C SER A 41 -6.64 -21.06 15.42
N GLN A 42 -7.87 -20.55 15.35
CA GLN A 42 -8.19 -19.21 15.85
C GLN A 42 -7.86 -19.18 17.35
N GLU A 43 -6.63 -18.82 17.68
CA GLU A 43 -6.23 -18.53 19.05
C GLU A 43 -6.45 -17.04 19.30
N ASP A 44 -7.03 -16.73 20.45
CA ASP A 44 -7.29 -15.38 20.94
C ASP A 44 -6.14 -14.42 20.56
N LEU A 45 -6.46 -13.36 19.82
CA LEU A 45 -5.54 -12.31 19.37
C LEU A 45 -4.89 -11.50 20.53
N VAL A 46 -5.05 -11.95 21.77
CA VAL A 46 -4.50 -11.36 22.97
C VAL A 46 -3.99 -12.48 23.88
N VAL A 47 -2.72 -12.87 23.70
CA VAL A 47 -2.03 -13.68 24.70
C VAL A 47 -1.33 -12.73 25.70
N PRO A 48 -1.71 -12.73 26.99
CA PRO A 48 -0.94 -12.03 28.01
C PRO A 48 0.47 -12.61 28.03
N LYS A 49 1.50 -11.77 27.86
CA LYS A 49 2.89 -12.23 27.88
C LYS A 49 3.23 -12.75 29.29
N ASN A 50 3.22 -14.07 29.48
CA ASN A 50 3.98 -14.67 30.57
C ASN A 50 5.48 -14.49 30.26
N GLN A 51 6.18 -13.96 31.27
CA GLN A 51 7.50 -13.35 31.16
C GLN A 51 8.59 -14.37 30.80
N GLU A 52 9.13 -14.29 29.58
CA GLU A 52 10.53 -14.64 29.32
C GLU A 52 11.15 -13.56 28.42
N SER A 53 11.85 -12.61 29.06
CA SER A 53 12.83 -11.73 28.42
C SER A 53 13.89 -11.43 29.47
N THR A 54 15.15 -11.64 29.13
CA THR A 54 16.34 -11.67 30.01
C THR A 54 16.90 -10.28 30.35
N VAL A 55 16.07 -9.25 30.27
CA VAL A 55 16.29 -7.96 30.95
C VAL A 55 15.31 -7.97 32.12
N PRO A 56 15.72 -7.68 33.37
CA PRO A 56 14.80 -7.75 34.49
C PRO A 56 13.62 -6.83 34.19
N ALA A 57 12.48 -7.44 33.87
CA ALA A 57 11.21 -6.76 33.93
C ALA A 57 11.13 -6.25 35.36
N GLN A 58 11.24 -4.94 35.55
CA GLN A 58 10.70 -4.37 36.76
C GLN A 58 9.24 -4.78 36.74
N THR A 59 8.90 -5.78 37.56
CA THR A 59 7.55 -6.14 37.88
C THR A 59 6.84 -4.82 38.17
N ALA A 60 5.89 -4.44 37.31
CA ALA A 60 5.11 -3.25 37.54
C ALA A 60 4.60 -3.36 38.98
N LYS A 61 5.03 -2.45 39.84
CA LYS A 61 4.48 -2.35 41.19
C LYS A 61 2.98 -2.17 40.99
N GLY A 62 2.16 -3.02 41.59
CA GLY A 62 0.71 -2.86 41.54
C GLY A 62 0.34 -1.45 41.98
N GLY A 63 -0.59 -0.83 41.27
CA GLY A 63 -0.94 0.59 41.43
C GLY A 63 -1.29 1.24 40.08
N ASN A 64 -1.99 2.37 40.09
CA ASN A 64 -2.37 3.10 38.87
C ASN A 64 -1.15 3.74 38.17
N ILE A 65 -1.29 4.22 36.92
CA ILE A 65 -0.17 4.82 36.16
C ILE A 65 0.52 5.93 36.97
N ALA A 66 -0.24 6.79 37.67
CA ALA A 66 0.31 7.88 38.45
C ALA A 66 1.26 7.40 39.57
N GLU A 67 0.91 6.32 40.26
CA GLU A 67 1.74 5.68 41.28
C GLU A 67 3.00 5.04 40.68
N GLN A 68 2.92 4.55 39.44
CA GLN A 68 4.03 3.92 38.74
C GLN A 68 5.03 4.94 38.20
N VAL A 69 4.57 6.03 37.56
CA VAL A 69 5.45 7.03 36.94
C VAL A 69 5.97 8.07 37.92
N GLN A 70 5.26 8.29 39.04
CA GLN A 70 5.61 9.29 40.06
C GLN A 70 5.89 10.68 39.45
N ALA A 71 5.14 11.02 38.39
CA ALA A 71 5.38 12.24 37.64
C ALA A 71 4.96 13.47 38.46
N PRO A 72 5.75 14.56 38.44
CA PRO A 72 5.38 15.79 39.12
C PRO A 72 4.20 16.45 38.39
N ASP A 73 3.41 17.27 39.08
CA ASP A 73 2.28 18.00 38.46
C ASP A 73 2.75 19.02 37.39
N ALA A 74 3.98 19.51 37.51
CA ALA A 74 4.60 20.47 36.61
C ALA A 74 6.06 20.10 36.33
N PHE A 75 6.45 20.26 35.08
CA PHE A 75 7.82 20.15 34.61
C PHE A 75 8.37 21.56 34.34
N GLU A 76 9.44 21.90 35.06
CA GLU A 76 10.17 23.15 34.88
C GLU A 76 11.59 22.89 34.41
N LEU A 77 12.00 23.56 33.33
CA LEU A 77 13.35 23.51 32.80
C LEU A 77 13.78 24.90 32.38
N GLN A 78 14.97 25.32 32.79
CA GLN A 78 15.58 26.57 32.35
C GLN A 78 17.02 26.31 31.95
N PHE A 79 17.39 26.70 30.74
CA PHE A 79 18.77 26.67 30.29
C PHE A 79 19.03 27.77 29.27
N SER A 80 20.31 28.09 29.08
CA SER A 80 20.77 29.02 28.06
C SER A 80 21.77 28.33 27.15
N ASP A 81 21.88 28.81 25.91
CA ASP A 81 22.96 28.41 25.03
C ASP A 81 24.32 28.92 25.55
N GLU A 82 25.42 28.32 25.09
CA GLU A 82 26.78 28.70 25.54
C GLU A 82 27.12 30.17 25.28
N SER A 83 26.44 30.80 24.31
CA SER A 83 26.61 32.21 23.99
C SER A 83 25.76 33.17 24.85
N GLY A 84 24.83 32.63 25.65
CA GLY A 84 23.91 33.38 26.51
C GLY A 84 22.89 34.23 25.76
N LYS A 85 22.70 33.98 24.45
CA LYS A 85 21.79 34.75 23.58
C LYS A 85 20.41 34.12 23.46
N ILE A 86 20.31 32.83 23.74
CA ILE A 86 19.05 32.10 23.75
C ILE A 86 18.88 31.54 25.15
N GLU A 87 17.79 31.97 25.79
CA GLU A 87 17.30 31.41 27.04
C GLU A 87 15.99 30.69 26.76
N VAL A 88 15.92 29.43 27.18
CA VAL A 88 14.73 28.59 27.04
C VAL A 88 14.22 28.29 28.45
N GLU A 89 13.00 28.74 28.71
CA GLU A 89 12.23 28.41 29.90
C GLU A 89 11.03 27.55 29.47
N VAL A 90 10.94 26.35 30.03
CA VAL A 90 9.79 25.46 29.87
C VAL A 90 9.09 25.37 31.21
N LYS A 91 7.81 25.74 31.23
CA LYS A 91 6.88 25.49 32.33
C LYS A 91 5.68 24.76 31.76
N ALA A 92 5.69 23.45 31.88
CA ALA A 92 4.65 22.59 31.32
C ALA A 92 3.91 21.86 32.42
N ARG A 93 2.59 21.82 32.34
CA ARG A 93 1.80 20.90 33.16
C ARG A 93 2.05 19.48 32.67
N VAL A 94 2.32 18.58 33.60
CA VAL A 94 2.36 17.14 33.29
C VAL A 94 0.97 16.58 33.55
N VAL A 95 0.43 15.85 32.58
CA VAL A 95 -0.88 15.19 32.70
C VAL A 95 -0.62 13.70 32.65
N VAL A 96 -0.90 13.00 33.76
CA VAL A 96 -0.86 11.55 33.82
C VAL A 96 -2.27 11.01 33.60
N PRO A 97 -2.49 10.11 32.62
CA PRO A 97 -3.80 9.49 32.40
C PRO A 97 -4.27 8.68 33.61
N GLU A 98 -5.55 8.75 33.93
CA GLU A 98 -6.18 7.87 34.92
C GLU A 98 -6.36 6.46 34.31
N ALA A 99 -5.40 5.58 34.55
CA ALA A 99 -5.52 4.17 34.18
C ALA A 99 -4.86 3.25 35.23
N GLU A 100 -5.35 2.02 35.32
CA GLU A 100 -4.92 1.03 36.31
C GLU A 100 -3.46 0.54 36.13
N GLY A 101 -2.82 0.86 35.00
CA GLY A 101 -1.42 0.55 34.73
C GLY A 101 -1.10 0.47 33.24
N PHE A 102 0.17 0.25 32.92
CA PHE A 102 0.63 0.05 31.54
C PHE A 102 0.16 -1.32 31.01
N ARG A 103 -0.48 -1.34 29.84
CA ARG A 103 -0.77 -2.58 29.12
C ARG A 103 0.09 -2.66 27.86
N LEU A 104 0.94 -3.68 27.79
CA LEU A 104 1.68 -4.01 26.58
C LEU A 104 0.87 -5.04 25.80
N LYS A 105 0.62 -4.76 24.52
CA LYS A 105 0.00 -5.68 23.58
C LYS A 105 1.02 -6.10 22.53
N THR A 106 1.13 -7.40 22.31
CA THR A 106 1.83 -7.94 21.15
C THR A 106 0.82 -8.03 20.02
N VAL A 107 1.07 -7.35 18.91
CA VAL A 107 0.32 -7.55 17.67
C VAL A 107 1.20 -8.32 16.70
N THR A 108 0.59 -9.26 15.97
CA THR A 108 1.25 -10.02 14.93
C THR A 108 0.62 -9.69 13.58
N SER A 109 1.44 -9.67 12.54
CA SER A 109 0.93 -9.67 11.17
C SER A 109 0.18 -10.98 10.93
N ARG A 110 -0.97 -10.90 10.25
CA ARG A 110 -1.68 -12.05 9.70
C ARG A 110 -1.63 -11.97 8.18
N ILE A 111 -1.81 -13.09 7.51
CA ILE A 111 -2.04 -13.13 6.05
C ILE A 111 -3.49 -12.72 5.73
N PHE A 112 -3.73 -12.30 4.49
CA PHE A 112 -5.08 -12.18 3.95
C PHE A 112 -5.68 -13.58 3.73
N THR A 113 -6.95 -13.73 4.06
CA THR A 113 -7.73 -14.97 3.86
C THR A 113 -8.64 -14.86 2.65
N GLN A 114 -9.30 -15.97 2.29
CA GLN A 114 -10.31 -15.95 1.25
C GLN A 114 -11.46 -15.00 1.62
N GLU A 115 -11.86 -14.96 2.90
CA GLU A 115 -12.90 -14.06 3.39
C GLU A 115 -12.53 -12.58 3.21
N ASP A 116 -11.25 -12.21 3.40
CA ASP A 116 -10.79 -10.84 3.13
C ASP A 116 -10.94 -10.48 1.64
N TYR A 117 -10.51 -11.38 0.76
CA TYR A 117 -10.69 -11.21 -0.69
C TYR A 117 -12.16 -11.09 -1.07
N ASP A 118 -13.00 -11.99 -0.58
CA ASP A 118 -14.42 -12.02 -0.89
C ASP A 118 -15.14 -10.76 -0.38
N ALA A 119 -14.74 -10.23 0.79
CA ALA A 119 -15.27 -8.99 1.33
C ALA A 119 -14.92 -7.79 0.44
N VAL A 120 -13.64 -7.64 0.06
CA VAL A 120 -13.19 -6.56 -0.84
C VAL A 120 -13.85 -6.69 -2.20
N ASN A 121 -13.89 -7.90 -2.78
CA ASN A 121 -14.50 -8.12 -4.09
C ASN A 121 -15.99 -7.76 -4.08
N ARG A 122 -16.72 -8.18 -3.05
CA ARG A 122 -18.15 -7.88 -2.92
C ARG A 122 -18.42 -6.38 -2.76
N VAL A 123 -17.68 -5.71 -1.86
CA VAL A 123 -17.98 -4.32 -1.47
C VAL A 123 -17.38 -3.31 -2.45
N LEU A 124 -16.11 -3.49 -2.83
CA LEU A 124 -15.37 -2.51 -3.63
C LEU A 124 -15.33 -2.83 -5.12
N LEU A 125 -15.51 -4.10 -5.51
CA LEU A 125 -15.43 -4.55 -6.91
C LEU A 125 -16.76 -5.15 -7.42
N GLN A 126 -17.87 -4.89 -6.71
CA GLN A 126 -19.23 -5.30 -7.07
C GLN A 126 -19.42 -6.81 -7.35
N GLY A 127 -18.58 -7.67 -6.74
CA GLY A 127 -18.60 -9.11 -6.98
C GLY A 127 -18.12 -9.50 -8.38
N GLY A 128 -17.30 -8.64 -8.99
CA GLY A 128 -16.72 -8.88 -10.31
C GLY A 128 -15.89 -10.16 -10.37
N LYS A 129 -15.76 -10.69 -11.57
CA LYS A 129 -14.94 -11.87 -11.83
C LYS A 129 -13.48 -11.45 -12.01
N LEU A 130 -12.57 -12.18 -11.39
CA LEU A 130 -11.15 -12.05 -11.66
C LEU A 130 -10.83 -12.68 -13.01
N TRP A 131 -10.09 -11.97 -13.85
CA TRP A 131 -9.68 -12.45 -15.16
C TRP A 131 -8.30 -11.94 -15.51
N ASP A 132 -7.68 -12.53 -16.52
CA ASP A 132 -6.43 -12.03 -17.09
C ASP A 132 -6.51 -12.04 -18.61
N ARG A 133 -5.74 -11.15 -19.23
CA ARG A 133 -5.66 -11.06 -20.68
C ARG A 133 -4.87 -12.26 -21.19
N VAL A 134 -5.42 -12.94 -22.19
CA VAL A 134 -4.72 -14.04 -22.85
C VAL A 134 -3.68 -13.44 -23.78
N VAL A 135 -2.43 -13.49 -23.36
CA VAL A 135 -1.27 -13.14 -24.19
C VAL A 135 -0.57 -14.43 -24.60
N ASP A 136 -0.68 -14.80 -25.87
CA ASP A 136 0.15 -15.86 -26.46
C ASP A 136 1.48 -15.23 -26.90
N GLU A 137 2.60 -15.83 -26.52
CA GLU A 137 3.94 -15.37 -26.91
C GLU A 137 4.10 -15.27 -28.44
N ASN A 138 3.30 -16.04 -29.19
CA ASN A 138 3.30 -16.05 -30.65
C ASN A 138 2.14 -15.24 -31.26
N ASP A 139 1.32 -14.56 -30.46
CA ASP A 139 0.28 -13.66 -30.95
C ASP A 139 0.95 -12.47 -31.67
N PRO A 140 0.76 -12.29 -32.99
CA PRO A 140 1.32 -11.16 -33.72
C PRO A 140 0.79 -9.81 -33.24
N ALA A 141 -0.38 -9.78 -32.60
CA ALA A 141 -0.93 -8.57 -31.98
C ALA A 141 -0.51 -8.42 -30.51
N HIS A 142 0.26 -9.36 -29.95
CA HIS A 142 0.74 -9.34 -28.56
C HIS A 142 -0.36 -9.08 -27.52
N GLY A 143 -1.58 -9.59 -27.76
CA GLY A 143 -2.73 -9.38 -26.91
C GLY A 143 -3.43 -8.02 -27.05
N PHE A 144 -2.95 -7.10 -27.89
CA PHE A 144 -3.63 -5.83 -28.16
C PHE A 144 -4.86 -6.00 -29.04
N THR A 145 -5.88 -5.20 -28.75
CA THR A 145 -7.05 -5.02 -29.61
C THR A 145 -6.78 -3.99 -30.69
N LYS A 146 -7.62 -3.98 -31.73
CA LYS A 146 -7.52 -2.96 -32.79
C LYS A 146 -7.65 -1.54 -32.25
N SER A 147 -8.61 -1.28 -31.36
CA SER A 147 -8.82 0.06 -30.80
C SER A 147 -7.60 0.54 -30.00
N GLU A 148 -6.99 -0.32 -29.19
CA GLU A 148 -5.76 0.00 -28.44
C GLU A 148 -4.58 0.30 -29.37
N ILE A 149 -4.44 -0.45 -30.46
CA ILE A 149 -3.40 -0.22 -31.47
C ILE A 149 -3.63 1.11 -32.19
N GLU A 150 -4.86 1.38 -32.62
CA GLU A 150 -5.22 2.64 -33.29
C GLU A 150 -4.98 3.86 -32.39
N GLU A 151 -5.36 3.76 -31.11
CA GLU A 151 -5.09 4.79 -30.12
C GLU A 151 -3.59 5.01 -29.92
N ARG A 152 -2.81 3.92 -29.81
CA ARG A 152 -1.35 4.03 -29.65
C ARG A 152 -0.70 4.67 -30.89
N ILE A 153 -1.15 4.32 -32.09
CA ILE A 153 -0.69 4.95 -33.33
C ILE A 153 -1.03 6.45 -33.34
N LYS A 154 -2.23 6.81 -32.90
CA LYS A 154 -2.66 8.22 -32.80
C LYS A 154 -1.75 9.00 -31.86
N ILE A 155 -1.51 8.51 -30.64
CA ILE A 155 -0.61 9.14 -29.67
C ILE A 155 0.79 9.32 -30.25
N LEU A 156 1.36 8.28 -30.87
CA LEU A 156 2.69 8.36 -31.47
C LEU A 156 2.79 9.38 -32.63
N LYS A 157 1.71 9.57 -33.39
CA LYS A 157 1.65 10.59 -34.44
C LYS A 157 1.59 11.99 -33.83
N GLU A 158 0.81 12.19 -32.78
CA GLU A 158 0.72 13.47 -32.05
C GLU A 158 2.06 13.83 -31.39
N GLU A 159 2.72 12.90 -30.70
CA GLU A 159 4.06 13.08 -30.09
C GLU A 159 5.12 13.41 -31.16
N LYS A 160 5.07 12.75 -32.32
CA LYS A 160 5.97 13.03 -33.44
C LYS A 160 5.78 14.45 -33.97
N GLU A 161 4.53 14.91 -34.09
CA GLU A 161 4.20 16.26 -34.56
C GLU A 161 4.54 17.34 -33.51
N SER A 162 4.36 17.05 -32.22
CA SER A 162 4.68 17.96 -31.12
C SER A 162 6.18 18.15 -30.92
N GLY A 163 6.99 17.21 -31.43
CA GLY A 163 8.45 17.18 -31.23
C GLY A 163 8.86 16.70 -29.84
N GLU A 164 7.93 16.10 -29.09
CA GLU A 164 8.23 15.43 -27.83
C GLU A 164 9.12 14.22 -28.09
N SER A 165 9.96 13.86 -27.11
CA SER A 165 10.83 12.69 -27.23
C SER A 165 10.18 11.50 -26.53
N TYR A 166 9.69 10.55 -27.31
CA TYR A 166 9.39 9.25 -26.75
C TYR A 166 10.70 8.57 -26.34
N VAL A 167 10.64 7.91 -25.20
CA VAL A 167 11.67 7.02 -24.70
C VAL A 167 11.00 5.67 -24.51
N ASP A 168 11.59 4.59 -25.03
CA ASP A 168 11.04 3.27 -24.71
C ASP A 168 11.32 2.90 -23.25
N GLN A 169 10.79 1.75 -22.83
CA GLN A 169 10.97 1.23 -21.47
C GLN A 169 12.45 0.97 -21.07
N TYR A 170 13.40 1.13 -21.99
CA TYR A 170 14.83 0.92 -21.76
C TYR A 170 15.65 2.21 -21.82
N GLY A 171 15.01 3.37 -22.01
CA GLY A 171 15.73 4.65 -22.05
C GLY A 171 16.22 5.03 -23.44
N ASP A 172 15.88 4.26 -24.49
CA ASP A 172 16.36 4.51 -25.84
C ASP A 172 15.46 5.54 -26.56
N GLY A 173 16.08 6.60 -27.10
CA GLY A 173 15.42 7.65 -27.88
C GLY A 173 14.93 7.15 -29.24
N LYS A 174 13.78 7.68 -29.71
CA LYS A 174 12.94 6.95 -30.69
C LYS A 174 13.04 7.37 -32.17
N ASP A 175 12.96 6.34 -33.03
CA ASP A 175 12.44 6.38 -34.40
C ASP A 175 10.92 6.15 -34.36
N TYR A 176 10.14 7.23 -34.51
CA TYR A 176 8.67 7.19 -34.52
C TYR A 176 8.09 6.38 -35.67
N ASP A 177 8.69 6.48 -36.86
CA ASP A 177 8.17 5.84 -38.07
C ASP A 177 8.27 4.32 -37.95
N LYS A 178 9.38 3.82 -37.41
CA LYS A 178 9.53 2.39 -37.13
C LYS A 178 8.46 1.88 -36.15
N LYS A 179 8.19 2.59 -35.05
CA LYS A 179 7.19 2.14 -34.07
C LYS A 179 5.76 2.23 -34.58
N ILE A 180 5.42 3.29 -35.32
CA ILE A 180 4.13 3.39 -35.98
C ILE A 180 3.94 2.21 -36.94
N ALA A 181 4.94 1.89 -37.76
CA ALA A 181 4.89 0.75 -38.68
C ALA A 181 4.76 -0.61 -37.95
N GLU A 182 5.45 -0.78 -36.81
CA GLU A 182 5.30 -1.98 -35.97
C GLU A 182 3.84 -2.14 -35.48
N PHE A 183 3.22 -1.08 -34.96
CA PHE A 183 1.82 -1.13 -34.53
C PHE A 183 0.84 -1.29 -35.70
N GLU A 184 1.06 -0.60 -36.82
CA GLU A 184 0.23 -0.74 -38.02
C GLU A 184 0.24 -2.20 -38.54
N ALA A 185 1.37 -2.90 -38.46
CA ALA A 185 1.46 -4.31 -38.83
C ALA A 185 0.65 -5.25 -37.91
N MET A 186 0.41 -4.85 -36.65
CA MET A 186 -0.36 -5.65 -35.69
C MET A 186 -1.87 -5.62 -35.96
N LEU A 187 -2.39 -4.57 -36.64
CA LEU A 187 -3.83 -4.37 -36.88
C LEU A 187 -4.51 -5.53 -37.62
N GLU A 188 -3.80 -6.16 -38.55
CA GLU A 188 -4.33 -7.30 -39.34
C GLU A 188 -4.61 -8.52 -38.47
N ALA A 189 -3.81 -8.75 -37.41
CA ALA A 189 -3.95 -9.88 -36.51
C ALA A 189 -4.77 -9.56 -35.25
N ALA A 190 -4.92 -8.28 -34.91
CA ALA A 190 -5.55 -7.86 -33.68
C ALA A 190 -7.07 -8.12 -33.67
N PRO A 191 -7.61 -8.67 -32.57
CA PRO A 191 -9.05 -8.82 -32.42
C PRO A 191 -9.74 -7.48 -32.13
N GLU A 192 -11.06 -7.42 -32.36
CA GLU A 192 -11.90 -6.27 -31.97
C GLU A 192 -12.01 -6.15 -30.44
N THR A 193 -12.02 -7.30 -29.73
CA THR A 193 -12.15 -7.37 -28.28
C THR A 193 -11.05 -8.22 -27.68
N ALA A 194 -10.53 -7.83 -26.51
CA ALA A 194 -9.47 -8.56 -25.84
C ALA A 194 -9.93 -9.99 -25.52
N ARG A 195 -9.03 -10.96 -25.72
CA ARG A 195 -9.26 -12.34 -25.26
C ARG A 195 -8.95 -12.39 -23.78
N ILE A 196 -9.93 -12.83 -22.98
CA ILE A 196 -9.79 -12.93 -21.53
C ILE A 196 -9.90 -14.38 -21.08
N LYS A 197 -9.26 -14.68 -19.95
CA LYS A 197 -9.38 -15.95 -19.23
C LYS A 197 -9.79 -15.66 -17.80
N GLU A 198 -10.90 -16.24 -17.37
CA GLU A 198 -11.34 -16.17 -15.98
C GLU A 198 -10.33 -16.89 -15.07
N ILE A 199 -10.01 -16.25 -13.95
CA ILE A 199 -9.13 -16.77 -12.91
C ILE A 199 -10.02 -17.14 -11.73
N GLU A 200 -9.85 -18.36 -11.21
CA GLU A 200 -10.46 -18.76 -9.95
C GLU A 200 -9.71 -18.04 -8.80
N PRO A 201 -10.36 -17.16 -8.02
CA PRO A 201 -9.68 -16.31 -7.06
C PRO A 201 -9.39 -17.07 -5.75
N LYS A 202 -8.37 -17.94 -5.80
CA LYS A 202 -7.94 -18.73 -4.64
C LYS A 202 -6.83 -18.01 -3.89
N VAL A 203 -7.14 -17.52 -2.70
CA VAL A 203 -6.14 -16.97 -1.77
C VAL A 203 -5.32 -18.11 -1.17
N ARG A 204 -4.00 -17.95 -1.13
CA ARG A 204 -3.05 -18.99 -0.72
C ARG A 204 -1.98 -18.44 0.20
N PHE A 205 -1.40 -19.37 0.96
CA PHE A 205 -0.18 -19.13 1.71
C PHE A 205 0.62 -20.43 1.86
N ASP A 206 1.87 -20.40 1.40
CA ASP A 206 2.92 -21.37 1.59
C ASP A 206 4.15 -20.63 2.12
N SER A 207 4.51 -20.91 3.37
CA SER A 207 5.68 -20.30 4.04
C SER A 207 7.02 -20.72 3.41
N LYS A 208 7.01 -21.69 2.50
CA LYS A 208 8.16 -22.19 1.76
C LYS A 208 8.04 -21.98 0.25
N ALA A 209 7.13 -21.12 -0.20
CA ALA A 209 6.90 -20.81 -1.62
C ALA A 209 8.22 -20.57 -2.39
N GLU A 210 9.10 -19.72 -1.84
CA GLU A 210 10.41 -19.42 -2.43
C GLU A 210 11.35 -20.65 -2.45
N GLU A 211 11.45 -21.39 -1.34
CA GLU A 211 12.26 -22.63 -1.25
C GLU A 211 11.77 -23.70 -2.23
N ASN A 212 10.45 -23.74 -2.47
CA ASN A 212 9.79 -24.66 -3.39
C ASN A 212 9.93 -24.23 -4.86
N GLY A 213 10.53 -23.07 -5.13
CA GLY A 213 10.73 -22.54 -6.47
C GLY A 213 9.48 -21.92 -7.10
N ASP A 214 8.51 -21.53 -6.27
CA ASP A 214 7.25 -20.88 -6.69
C ASP A 214 6.96 -19.65 -5.81
N PRO A 215 7.80 -18.59 -5.86
CA PRO A 215 7.67 -17.41 -5.01
C PRO A 215 6.33 -16.66 -5.22
N ASP A 216 5.67 -16.87 -6.36
CA ASP A 216 4.39 -16.25 -6.68
C ASP A 216 3.19 -17.06 -6.15
N ASN A 217 3.40 -18.23 -5.53
CA ASN A 217 2.31 -19.08 -5.03
C ASN A 217 1.44 -18.39 -3.96
N ASN A 218 1.98 -17.36 -3.31
CA ASN A 218 1.28 -16.54 -2.32
C ASN A 218 0.64 -15.27 -2.91
N MET A 219 0.73 -15.08 -4.23
CA MET A 219 0.15 -13.95 -4.91
C MET A 219 -1.12 -14.36 -5.66
N LEU A 220 -2.15 -13.51 -5.58
CA LEU A 220 -3.32 -13.55 -6.44
C LEU A 220 -3.38 -12.25 -7.23
N MET A 221 -3.36 -12.36 -8.56
CA MET A 221 -3.33 -11.20 -9.44
C MET A 221 -4.28 -11.38 -10.62
N GLY A 222 -4.86 -10.29 -11.08
CA GLY A 222 -5.69 -10.25 -12.27
C GLY A 222 -6.49 -8.95 -12.35
N TYR A 223 -7.28 -8.81 -13.40
CA TYR A 223 -8.19 -7.71 -13.57
C TYR A 223 -9.60 -8.06 -13.08
N VAL A 224 -10.31 -7.06 -12.58
CA VAL A 224 -11.74 -7.11 -12.30
C VAL A 224 -12.40 -5.94 -13.03
N THR A 225 -13.46 -6.23 -13.78
CA THR A 225 -14.22 -5.19 -14.49
C THR A 225 -15.39 -4.73 -13.62
N MET A 226 -15.42 -3.44 -13.30
CA MET A 226 -16.47 -2.77 -12.53
C MET A 226 -16.90 -1.50 -13.28
N ASP A 227 -18.20 -1.29 -13.45
CA ASP A 227 -18.76 -0.11 -14.15
C ASP A 227 -18.14 0.14 -15.55
N GLY A 228 -17.79 -0.93 -16.27
CA GLY A 228 -17.16 -0.86 -17.59
C GLY A 228 -15.69 -0.44 -17.57
N LYS A 229 -15.06 -0.41 -16.39
CA LYS A 229 -13.66 -0.08 -16.16
C LYS A 229 -12.92 -1.27 -15.60
N ASP A 230 -11.69 -1.44 -16.04
CA ASP A 230 -10.84 -2.52 -15.57
C ASP A 230 -9.94 -2.05 -14.42
N TYR A 231 -9.95 -2.82 -13.34
CA TYR A 231 -9.13 -2.60 -12.17
C TYR A 231 -8.15 -3.75 -12.04
N PHE A 232 -6.86 -3.44 -11.97
CA PHE A 232 -5.85 -4.44 -11.68
C PHE A 232 -5.81 -4.70 -10.18
N THR A 233 -6.08 -5.93 -9.78
CA THR A 233 -6.19 -6.38 -8.40
C THR A 233 -4.98 -7.26 -8.06
N VAL A 234 -4.32 -6.97 -6.95
CA VAL A 234 -3.19 -7.76 -6.41
C VAL A 234 -3.43 -8.01 -4.94
N LEU A 235 -3.33 -9.28 -4.53
CA LEU A 235 -3.20 -9.69 -3.15
C LEU A 235 -1.88 -10.45 -3.02
N ASP A 236 -1.00 -9.98 -2.17
CA ASP A 236 0.33 -10.56 -1.92
C ASP A 236 0.44 -10.98 -0.46
N ASN A 237 0.52 -12.30 -0.23
CA ASN A 237 0.72 -12.92 1.08
C ASN A 237 2.18 -13.35 1.34
N ASN A 238 3.18 -12.84 0.59
CA ASN A 238 4.61 -13.20 0.76
C ASN A 238 5.24 -12.64 2.05
N ILE A 239 4.68 -12.99 3.20
CA ILE A 239 5.26 -12.72 4.51
C ILE A 239 6.41 -13.69 4.81
N SER A 240 7.52 -13.15 5.29
CA SER A 240 8.69 -13.89 5.75
C SER A 240 9.34 -13.18 6.96
N PRO A 241 10.30 -13.81 7.65
CA PRO A 241 11.05 -13.13 8.70
C PRO A 241 11.75 -11.84 8.23
N ALA A 242 12.16 -11.78 6.96
CA ALA A 242 12.84 -10.62 6.36
C ALA A 242 11.88 -9.63 5.67
N TRP A 243 10.63 -10.02 5.41
CA TRP A 243 9.66 -9.22 4.67
C TRP A 243 8.28 -9.33 5.31
N ARG A 244 7.77 -8.25 5.91
CA ARG A 244 6.45 -8.25 6.59
C ARG A 244 5.40 -7.39 5.90
N TRP A 245 5.73 -6.81 4.75
CA TRP A 245 4.82 -6.00 3.95
C TRP A 245 4.06 -6.88 2.97
N ILE A 246 2.93 -7.41 3.45
CA ILE A 246 1.89 -7.99 2.60
C ILE A 246 0.93 -6.89 2.16
N SER A 247 0.25 -7.07 1.03
CA SER A 247 -0.65 -6.04 0.48
C SER A 247 -1.88 -6.65 -0.19
N PHE A 248 -2.93 -5.84 -0.24
CA PHE A 248 -4.09 -6.09 -1.09
C PHE A 248 -4.50 -4.74 -1.68
N SER A 249 -4.33 -4.57 -2.99
CA SER A 249 -4.70 -3.38 -3.73
C SER A 249 -5.56 -3.71 -4.94
N SER A 250 -6.37 -2.73 -5.36
CA SER A 250 -7.07 -2.77 -6.63
C SER A 250 -7.06 -1.37 -7.23
N GLU A 251 -6.52 -1.24 -8.43
CA GLU A 251 -6.16 0.04 -9.03
C GLU A 251 -6.72 0.15 -10.45
N TYR A 252 -7.26 1.31 -10.81
CA TYR A 252 -7.78 1.53 -12.15
C TYR A 252 -6.65 1.49 -13.19
N SER A 253 -6.79 0.62 -14.20
CA SER A 253 -5.69 0.25 -15.10
C SER A 253 -5.26 1.36 -16.06
N GLU A 254 -6.19 2.22 -16.53
CA GLU A 254 -5.88 3.22 -17.57
C GLU A 254 -4.99 4.37 -17.08
N ASN A 255 -5.08 4.77 -15.80
CA ASN A 255 -4.30 5.89 -15.25
C ASN A 255 -3.05 5.44 -14.47
N GLY A 256 -2.74 4.14 -14.47
CA GLY A 256 -1.50 3.59 -13.90
C GLY A 256 -1.26 3.91 -12.43
N GLY A 257 -2.29 4.27 -11.66
CA GLY A 257 -2.16 4.54 -10.23
C GLY A 257 -1.20 5.67 -9.86
N ASN A 258 -0.77 6.53 -10.80
CA ASN A 258 0.26 7.57 -10.59
C ASN A 258 -0.27 8.77 -9.78
N TYR A 259 -0.93 8.52 -8.66
CA TYR A 259 -1.41 9.52 -7.73
C TYR A 259 -0.32 9.80 -6.70
N MET A 260 0.18 11.02 -6.70
CA MET A 260 1.19 11.48 -5.76
C MET A 260 0.54 12.37 -4.70
N PRO A 261 0.93 12.26 -3.42
CA PRO A 261 0.42 13.14 -2.39
C PRO A 261 0.77 14.59 -2.74
N VAL A 262 -0.22 15.48 -2.66
CA VAL A 262 -0.07 16.91 -2.85
C VAL A 262 -0.44 17.64 -1.58
N GLY A 263 0.37 18.63 -1.20
CA GLY A 263 0.11 19.45 -0.02
C GLY A 263 -1.26 20.14 -0.07
N LEU A 264 -1.75 20.51 1.11
CA LEU A 264 -2.97 21.30 1.32
C LEU A 264 -2.78 22.73 0.81
N GLU A 265 -2.81 22.95 -0.50
CA GLU A 265 -3.02 24.29 -1.06
C GLU A 265 -4.45 24.41 -1.57
N GLY A 266 -5.14 25.49 -1.16
CA GLY A 266 -6.59 25.66 -1.30
C GLY A 266 -7.17 25.53 -2.71
N SER A 267 -6.35 25.52 -3.77
CA SER A 267 -6.78 25.24 -5.15
C SER A 267 -7.08 23.77 -5.40
N ASN A 268 -6.39 22.83 -4.74
CA ASN A 268 -6.49 21.39 -5.03
C ASN A 268 -7.85 20.82 -4.59
N ALA A 269 -8.40 21.30 -3.48
CA ALA A 269 -9.72 20.90 -3.01
C ALA A 269 -10.86 21.34 -3.94
N ALA A 270 -10.68 22.47 -4.65
CA ALA A 270 -11.67 22.99 -5.59
C ALA A 270 -11.75 22.18 -6.91
N GLN A 271 -10.78 21.29 -7.15
CA GLN A 271 -10.71 20.48 -8.37
C GLN A 271 -11.30 19.07 -8.20
N LEU A 272 -11.65 18.68 -6.97
CA LEU A 272 -12.30 17.40 -6.72
C LEU A 272 -13.74 17.39 -7.24
N LYS A 273 -14.09 16.32 -7.96
CA LYS A 273 -15.47 16.07 -8.45
C LYS A 273 -16.44 15.71 -7.33
N THR A 274 -15.93 15.16 -6.23
CA THR A 274 -16.69 14.73 -5.04
C THR A 274 -16.05 15.35 -3.81
N SER A 275 -16.85 15.82 -2.85
CA SER A 275 -16.30 16.46 -1.66
C SER A 275 -15.52 15.47 -0.78
N PRO A 276 -14.47 15.90 -0.06
CA PRO A 276 -13.76 15.03 0.90
C PRO A 276 -14.70 14.36 1.91
N ALA A 277 -15.70 15.09 2.41
CA ALA A 277 -16.68 14.55 3.37
C ALA A 277 -17.50 13.39 2.77
N ASP A 278 -17.94 13.50 1.51
CA ASP A 278 -18.65 12.42 0.83
C ASP A 278 -17.72 11.21 0.58
N ILE A 279 -16.44 11.46 0.29
CA ILE A 279 -15.43 10.40 0.09
C ILE A 279 -15.16 9.68 1.41
N GLU A 280 -14.95 10.41 2.50
CA GLU A 280 -14.78 9.87 3.87
C GLU A 280 -15.98 9.03 4.31
N GLN A 281 -17.20 9.51 4.03
CA GLN A 281 -18.41 8.77 4.35
C GLN A 281 -18.50 7.45 3.56
N LYS A 282 -18.23 7.49 2.26
CA LYS A 282 -18.23 6.28 1.41
C LYS A 282 -17.16 5.29 1.84
N ALA A 283 -15.95 5.76 2.11
CA ALA A 283 -14.85 4.93 2.57
C ALA A 283 -15.17 4.26 3.91
N SER A 284 -15.71 5.03 4.87
CA SER A 284 -16.11 4.51 6.17
C SER A 284 -17.22 3.48 6.08
N SER A 285 -18.22 3.71 5.21
CA SER A 285 -19.31 2.75 4.95
C SER A 285 -18.77 1.46 4.34
N ALA A 286 -17.81 1.55 3.40
CA ALA A 286 -17.20 0.39 2.79
C ALA A 286 -16.38 -0.44 3.80
N VAL A 287 -15.61 0.21 4.67
CA VAL A 287 -14.85 -0.47 5.75
C VAL A 287 -15.78 -1.22 6.71
N GLU A 288 -16.90 -0.60 7.09
CA GLU A 288 -17.94 -1.24 7.90
C GLU A 288 -18.57 -2.44 7.18
N GLU A 289 -18.94 -2.28 5.90
CA GLU A 289 -19.57 -3.34 5.11
C GLU A 289 -18.62 -4.52 4.83
N MET A 290 -17.31 -4.27 4.76
CA MET A 290 -16.28 -5.32 4.69
C MET A 290 -16.07 -6.05 6.03
N GLY A 291 -16.64 -5.55 7.13
CA GLY A 291 -16.50 -6.14 8.47
C GLY A 291 -15.19 -5.80 9.17
N LEU A 292 -14.48 -4.76 8.71
CA LEU A 292 -13.22 -4.29 9.29
C LEU A 292 -13.48 -3.40 10.52
N THR A 293 -14.16 -3.96 11.52
CA THR A 293 -14.68 -3.21 12.69
C THR A 293 -13.60 -2.69 13.63
N ASP A 294 -12.39 -3.22 13.52
CA ASP A 294 -11.22 -2.78 14.29
C ASP A 294 -10.41 -1.69 13.56
N PHE A 295 -10.96 -1.06 12.52
CA PHE A 295 -10.33 0.07 11.83
C PHE A 295 -11.13 1.36 12.02
N GLN A 296 -10.41 2.49 12.16
CA GLN A 296 -10.99 3.83 12.25
C GLN A 296 -10.29 4.79 11.30
N PRO A 297 -11.02 5.78 10.72
CA PRO A 297 -10.40 6.79 9.88
C PRO A 297 -9.42 7.63 10.71
N CYS A 298 -8.21 7.81 10.18
CA CYS A 298 -7.13 8.54 10.84
C CYS A 298 -6.63 9.75 10.05
N GLY A 299 -7.47 10.26 9.14
CA GLY A 299 -7.20 11.42 8.30
C GLY A 299 -7.31 11.09 6.82
N GLY A 300 -7.10 12.09 5.98
CA GLY A 300 -7.05 11.92 4.55
C GLY A 300 -6.13 12.94 3.90
N GLU A 301 -5.72 12.62 2.69
CA GLU A 301 -4.68 13.32 1.94
C GLU A 301 -5.15 13.57 0.51
N TYR A 302 -4.76 14.71 -0.05
CA TYR A 302 -5.03 15.03 -1.44
C TYR A 302 -3.96 14.40 -2.32
N PHE A 303 -4.37 13.86 -3.45
CA PHE A 303 -3.45 13.33 -4.44
C PHE A 303 -3.71 14.00 -5.79
N ALA A 304 -2.67 14.08 -6.60
CA ALA A 304 -2.80 14.45 -8.00
C ALA A 304 -2.09 13.41 -8.86
N SER A 305 -2.70 13.09 -10.00
CA SER A 305 -2.02 12.40 -11.08
C SER A 305 -1.45 13.41 -12.05
N TYR A 306 -0.30 13.10 -12.62
CA TYR A 306 0.45 14.01 -13.48
C TYR A 306 0.73 13.35 -14.82
N THR A 307 0.72 14.18 -15.87
CA THR A 307 1.34 13.85 -17.16
C THR A 307 2.54 14.77 -17.37
N GLU A 308 3.43 14.40 -18.28
CA GLU A 308 4.49 15.29 -18.75
C GLU A 308 4.02 16.02 -20.01
N GLU A 309 3.98 17.35 -19.97
CA GLU A 309 3.77 18.19 -21.15
C GLU A 309 4.99 19.09 -21.34
N LYS A 310 5.66 19.01 -22.50
CA LYS A 310 6.82 19.87 -22.83
C LYS A 310 7.89 19.94 -21.73
N GLY A 311 8.21 18.80 -21.10
CA GLY A 311 9.22 18.73 -20.03
C GLY A 311 8.76 19.26 -18.67
N ARG A 312 7.46 19.43 -18.46
CA ARG A 312 6.87 19.85 -17.17
C ARG A 312 5.81 18.86 -16.73
N MET A 313 5.81 18.54 -15.44
CA MET A 313 4.72 17.78 -14.83
C MET A 313 3.49 18.68 -14.72
N VAL A 314 2.41 18.27 -15.39
CA VAL A 314 1.11 18.95 -15.37
C VAL A 314 0.09 18.02 -14.71
N PRO A 315 -0.65 18.49 -13.69
CA PRO A 315 -1.68 17.66 -13.06
C PRO A 315 -2.85 17.42 -14.02
N VAL A 316 -3.27 16.17 -14.14
CA VAL A 316 -4.36 15.74 -15.04
C VAL A 316 -5.62 15.30 -14.30
N ASP A 317 -5.49 14.84 -13.05
CA ASP A 317 -6.62 14.51 -12.19
C ASP A 317 -6.25 14.74 -10.73
N TYR A 318 -7.27 14.97 -9.90
CA TYR A 318 -7.14 15.18 -8.47
C TYR A 318 -8.03 14.21 -7.73
N SER A 319 -7.52 13.63 -6.66
CA SER A 319 -8.25 12.69 -5.82
C SER A 319 -7.99 12.96 -4.33
N TYR A 320 -8.75 12.27 -3.49
CA TYR A 320 -8.64 12.33 -2.04
C TYR A 320 -8.59 10.90 -1.51
N GLY A 321 -7.54 10.59 -0.76
CA GLY A 321 -7.37 9.30 -0.09
C GLY A 321 -7.78 9.40 1.37
N VAL A 322 -8.40 8.35 1.89
CA VAL A 322 -8.79 8.24 3.30
C VAL A 322 -7.95 7.14 3.93
N HIS A 323 -7.27 7.46 5.01
CA HIS A 323 -6.41 6.52 5.73
C HIS A 323 -7.19 5.92 6.90
N PHE A 324 -7.04 4.61 7.08
CA PHE A 324 -7.58 3.90 8.22
C PHE A 324 -6.43 3.31 9.03
N THR A 325 -6.56 3.38 10.35
CA THR A 325 -5.66 2.71 11.28
C THR A 325 -6.42 1.69 12.09
N ARG A 326 -5.75 0.59 12.44
CA ARG A 326 -6.32 -0.40 13.33
C ARG A 326 -6.39 0.16 14.74
N VAL A 327 -7.51 0.00 15.43
CA VAL A 327 -7.75 0.48 16.79
C VAL A 327 -8.17 -0.70 17.67
N ILE A 328 -7.43 -0.94 18.74
CA ILE A 328 -7.70 -2.04 19.69
C ILE A 328 -7.89 -1.45 21.08
N ASP A 329 -9.07 -1.66 21.67
CA ASP A 329 -9.51 -1.03 22.95
C ASP A 329 -9.38 0.50 22.92
N GLY A 330 -9.73 1.13 21.80
CA GLY A 330 -9.65 2.58 21.62
C GLY A 330 -8.24 3.12 21.37
N ILE A 331 -7.23 2.25 21.22
CA ILE A 331 -5.84 2.64 20.99
C ILE A 331 -5.43 2.35 19.55
N PRO A 332 -5.00 3.35 18.77
CA PRO A 332 -4.50 3.14 17.41
C PRO A 332 -3.18 2.35 17.45
N VAL A 333 -3.09 1.32 16.61
CA VAL A 333 -1.90 0.50 16.44
C VAL A 333 -0.99 1.20 15.44
N THR A 334 0.17 1.66 15.91
CA THR A 334 1.22 2.20 15.05
C THR A 334 2.33 1.17 14.87
N TYR A 335 2.78 1.00 13.63
CA TYR A 335 3.90 0.13 13.30
C TYR A 335 5.18 0.97 13.27
N THR A 336 6.19 0.55 14.02
CA THR A 336 7.56 1.06 13.88
C THR A 336 8.43 -0.02 13.24
N ASN A 337 9.17 0.33 12.20
CA ASN A 337 9.99 -0.60 11.40
C ASN A 337 11.16 -1.29 12.15
N ASN A 338 11.33 -1.06 13.46
CA ASN A 338 12.31 -1.79 14.28
C ASN A 338 11.71 -3.11 14.78
N ASP A 339 12.16 -4.21 14.19
CA ASP A 339 12.03 -5.59 14.67
C ASP A 339 10.62 -6.07 15.02
N GLY A 340 9.58 -5.51 14.37
CA GLY A 340 8.20 -5.98 14.54
C GLY A 340 7.69 -5.93 15.97
N THR A 341 8.29 -5.10 16.83
CA THR A 341 7.74 -4.82 18.15
C THR A 341 6.92 -3.54 18.07
N THR A 342 5.61 -3.69 18.13
CA THR A 342 4.71 -2.56 18.40
C THR A 342 4.98 -2.11 19.82
N ARG A 343 5.53 -0.90 19.97
CA ARG A 343 5.47 -0.18 21.23
C ARG A 343 4.16 0.60 21.26
N VAL A 344 3.14 -0.01 21.87
CA VAL A 344 2.01 0.75 22.38
C VAL A 344 2.54 1.53 23.58
N ASN A 345 2.92 2.78 23.37
CA ASN A 345 3.20 3.68 24.48
C ASN A 345 1.86 4.21 24.99
N MET A 346 1.53 3.86 26.24
CA MET A 346 0.51 4.54 27.04
C MET A 346 1.13 5.70 27.79
#